data_AF-A0A564Q7T6-F1
#
_entry.id   AF-A0A564Q7T6-F1
#
_cell.length_a   1.000
_cell.length_b   1.000
_cell.length_c   1.000
_cell.angle_alpha   90.00
_cell.angle_beta   90.00
_cell.angle_gamma   90.00
#
_symmetry.space_group_name_H-M   'P 1'
#
loop_
_entity.id
_entity.type
_entity.pdbx_description
1 polymer ?
#
loop_
_entity_poly.entity_id
_entity_poly.type
_entity_poly.pdbx_seq_one_letter_code
_entity_poly.pdbx_strand_id
1 'polypeptide(L)'
;MISEREKVQIFLMEIQDIDDQINKQEHMRALRGMRALIEGLCKEICRINGFKIPENPKIPNLSGTLISNKIIDGHMKSWFDAFYSIANEAAHNVDSGNIIDPRPEMRNGVFNTTIEIGNLLILQLITKI
;
A
#
# COMPACT_ATOMS: atom_id res chain seq x y z
N MET A 1 -11.46 -14.34 -16.64
CA MET A 1 -10.39 -13.33 -16.73
C MET A 1 -11.05 -11.99 -16.51
N ILE A 2 -10.66 -11.25 -15.47
CA ILE A 2 -11.17 -9.90 -15.22
C ILE A 2 -10.51 -8.96 -16.23
N SER A 3 -11.28 -8.07 -16.86
CA SER A 3 -10.76 -7.07 -17.79
C SER A 3 -9.92 -6.00 -17.08
N GLU A 4 -9.02 -5.32 -17.80
CA GLU A 4 -8.22 -4.22 -17.24
C GLU A 4 -9.11 -3.11 -16.64
N ARG A 5 -10.25 -2.82 -17.30
CA ARG A 5 -11.23 -1.84 -16.81
C ARG A 5 -11.83 -2.24 -15.47
N GLU A 6 -12.20 -3.50 -15.31
CA GLU A 6 -12.75 -4.02 -14.06
C GLU A 6 -11.68 -4.03 -12.94
N LYS A 7 -10.41 -4.28 -13.26
CA LYS A 7 -9.33 -4.19 -12.27
C LYS A 7 -9.09 -2.78 -11.76
N VAL A 8 -9.07 -1.78 -12.66
CA VAL A 8 -8.95 -0.38 -12.25
C VAL A 8 -10.12 0.02 -11.35
N GLN A 9 -11.34 -0.44 -11.66
CA GLN A 9 -12.49 -0.20 -10.79
C GLN A 9 -12.32 -0.82 -9.39
N ILE A 10 -11.78 -2.03 -9.28
CA ILE A 10 -11.48 -2.67 -7.99
C ILE A 10 -10.51 -1.80 -7.18
N PHE A 11 -9.41 -1.32 -7.78
CA PHE A 11 -8.46 -0.45 -7.07
C PHE A 11 -9.08 0.87 -6.61
N LEU A 12 -9.94 1.49 -7.44
CA LEU A 12 -10.65 2.71 -7.05
C LEU A 12 -11.62 2.47 -5.90
N MET A 13 -12.29 1.32 -5.85
CA MET A 13 -13.15 0.94 -4.73
C MET A 13 -12.34 0.72 -3.45
N GLU A 14 -11.17 0.09 -3.55
CA GLU A 14 -10.25 -0.08 -2.39
C GLU A 14 -9.77 1.28 -1.86
N ILE A 15 -9.47 2.24 -2.74
CA ILE A 15 -9.11 3.61 -2.34
C ILE A 15 -10.26 4.27 -1.57
N GLN A 16 -11.49 4.15 -2.06
CA GLN A 16 -12.67 4.71 -1.38
C GLN A 16 -12.90 4.11 0.01
N ASP A 17 -12.75 2.80 0.17
CA ASP A 17 -12.86 2.14 1.47
C ASP A 17 -11.76 2.59 2.45
N ILE A 18 -10.53 2.78 1.95
CA ILE A 18 -9.41 3.34 2.73
C ILE A 18 -9.73 4.78 3.17
N ASP A 19 -10.21 5.64 2.26
CA ASP A 19 -10.57 7.02 2.57
C ASP A 19 -11.67 7.09 3.64
N ASP A 20 -12.68 6.23 3.55
CA ASP A 20 -13.73 6.10 4.57
C ASP A 20 -13.18 5.69 5.93
N GLN A 21 -12.19 4.80 5.97
CA GLN A 21 -11.51 4.39 7.22
C GLN A 21 -10.68 5.54 7.81
N ILE A 22 -9.99 6.32 6.97
CA ILE A 22 -9.24 7.52 7.41
C ILE A 22 -10.21 8.55 8.00
N ASN A 23 -11.33 8.81 7.33
CA ASN A 23 -12.35 9.76 7.79
C ASN A 23 -12.96 9.36 9.14
N LYS A 24 -13.08 8.04 9.40
CA LYS A 24 -13.53 7.49 10.69
C LYS A 24 -12.42 7.41 11.73
N GLN A 25 -11.21 7.87 11.43
CA GLN A 25 -10.01 7.77 12.26
C GLN A 25 -9.60 6.32 12.58
N GLU A 26 -9.98 5.36 11.73
CA GLU A 26 -9.61 3.95 11.84
C GLU A 26 -8.21 3.70 11.23
N HIS A 27 -7.21 4.48 11.64
CA HIS A 27 -5.89 4.55 10.98
C HIS A 27 -5.20 3.19 10.79
N MET A 28 -5.28 2.28 11.77
CA MET A 28 -4.66 0.96 11.61
C MET A 28 -5.33 0.12 10.52
N ARG A 29 -6.66 0.21 10.39
CA ARG A 29 -7.40 -0.48 9.32
C ARG A 29 -7.08 0.15 7.98
N ALA A 30 -7.06 1.49 7.91
CA ALA A 30 -6.67 2.21 6.71
C ALA A 30 -5.27 1.79 6.24
N LEU A 31 -4.27 1.80 7.14
CA LEU A 31 -2.90 1.38 6.83
C LEU A 31 -2.80 -0.08 6.38
N ARG A 32 -3.60 -0.97 6.98
CA ARG A 32 -3.69 -2.37 6.56
C ARG A 32 -4.29 -2.51 5.16
N GLY A 33 -5.32 -1.72 4.83
CA GLY A 33 -5.91 -1.63 3.50
C GLY A 33 -4.91 -1.07 2.48
N MET A 34 -4.29 0.06 2.77
CA MET A 34 -3.25 0.69 1.92
C MET A 34 -2.10 -0.26 1.62
N ARG A 35 -1.64 -1.02 2.61
CA ARG A 35 -0.60 -2.03 2.44
C ARG A 35 -0.99 -3.10 1.41
N ALA A 36 -2.23 -3.60 1.49
CA ALA A 36 -2.74 -4.59 0.56
C ALA A 36 -2.91 -4.01 -0.85
N LEU A 37 -3.47 -2.80 -0.96
CA LEU A 37 -3.63 -2.08 -2.22
C LEU A 37 -2.28 -1.83 -2.91
N ILE A 38 -1.29 -1.30 -2.20
CA ILE A 38 0.06 -1.06 -2.75
C ILE A 38 0.70 -2.36 -3.25
N GLU A 39 0.57 -3.45 -2.49
CA GLU A 39 1.07 -4.77 -2.92
C GLU A 39 0.35 -5.26 -4.19
N GLY A 40 -0.98 -5.09 -4.25
CA GLY A 40 -1.82 -5.43 -5.40
C GLY A 40 -1.43 -4.63 -6.65
N LEU A 41 -1.28 -3.31 -6.51
CA LEU A 41 -0.82 -2.41 -7.58
C LEU A 41 0.56 -2.85 -8.08
N CYS A 42 1.53 -3.10 -7.19
CA CYS A 42 2.86 -3.54 -7.60
C CYS A 42 2.83 -4.88 -8.35
N LYS A 43 2.04 -5.86 -7.89
CA LYS A 43 1.86 -7.14 -8.58
C LYS A 43 1.27 -6.95 -9.97
N GLU A 44 0.27 -6.07 -10.08
CA GLU A 44 -0.40 -5.80 -11.34
C GLU A 44 0.53 -5.11 -12.34
N ILE A 45 1.31 -4.11 -11.90
CA ILE A 45 2.30 -3.43 -12.73
C ILE A 45 3.37 -4.43 -13.22
N CYS A 46 3.84 -5.33 -12.35
CA CYS A 46 4.76 -6.39 -12.76
C CYS A 46 4.14 -7.30 -13.82
N ARG A 47 2.85 -7.65 -13.66
CA ARG A 47 2.12 -8.50 -14.61
C ARG A 47 1.96 -7.85 -15.99
N ILE A 48 1.49 -6.60 -16.06
CA ILE A 48 1.27 -5.91 -17.36
C ILE A 48 2.58 -5.73 -18.14
N ASN A 49 3.70 -5.58 -17.43
CA ASN A 49 5.03 -5.46 -18.03
C ASN A 49 5.72 -6.82 -18.28
N GLY A 50 5.08 -7.95 -17.95
CA GLY A 50 5.64 -9.28 -18.15
C GLY A 50 6.84 -9.61 -17.28
N PHE A 51 7.01 -8.94 -16.13
CA PHE A 51 8.12 -9.19 -15.23
C PHE A 51 7.91 -10.49 -14.45
N LYS A 52 8.99 -11.29 -14.36
CA LYS A 52 8.98 -12.51 -13.53
C LYS A 52 9.15 -12.13 -12.06
N ILE A 53 8.16 -12.45 -11.25
CA ILE A 53 8.18 -12.30 -9.79
C ILE A 53 8.13 -13.70 -9.13
N PRO A 54 8.69 -13.86 -7.92
CA PRO A 54 8.52 -15.08 -7.13
C PRO A 54 7.04 -15.39 -6.87
N GLU A 55 6.70 -16.65 -6.61
CA GLU A 55 5.32 -17.10 -6.34
C GLU A 55 4.70 -16.41 -5.11
N ASN A 56 5.50 -16.19 -4.06
CA ASN A 56 5.12 -15.44 -2.87
C ASN A 56 6.04 -14.21 -2.71
N PRO A 57 5.84 -13.17 -3.54
CA PRO A 57 6.75 -12.04 -3.58
C PRO A 57 6.51 -11.16 -2.35
N LYS A 58 7.59 -10.77 -1.65
CA LYS A 58 7.52 -9.73 -0.62
C LYS A 58 7.61 -8.35 -1.27
N ILE A 59 7.19 -7.32 -0.56
CA ILE A 59 7.25 -5.96 -1.12
C ILE A 59 8.64 -5.52 -1.61
N PRO A 60 9.78 -5.91 -0.97
CA PRO A 60 11.10 -5.55 -1.50
C PRO A 60 11.39 -6.22 -2.86
N ASN A 61 10.83 -7.42 -3.11
CA ASN A 61 10.95 -8.07 -4.41
C ASN A 61 10.18 -7.29 -5.48
N LEU A 62 8.94 -6.89 -5.17
CA LEU A 62 8.07 -6.15 -6.07
C LEU A 62 8.62 -4.75 -6.35
N SER A 63 8.80 -3.92 -5.33
CA SER A 63 9.33 -2.55 -5.45
C SER A 63 10.72 -2.52 -6.08
N GLY A 64 11.61 -3.46 -5.73
CA GLY A 64 12.92 -3.60 -6.35
C GLY A 64 12.85 -3.91 -7.85
N THR A 65 11.87 -4.73 -8.27
CA THR A 65 11.63 -5.03 -9.69
C THR A 65 11.16 -3.78 -10.44
N LEU A 66 10.23 -3.01 -9.86
CA LEU A 66 9.73 -1.78 -10.48
C LEU A 66 10.82 -0.70 -10.61
N ILE A 67 11.67 -0.56 -9.59
CA ILE A 67 12.78 0.41 -9.58
C ILE A 67 13.88 0.00 -10.57
N SER A 68 14.31 -1.27 -10.55
CA SER A 68 15.37 -1.75 -11.45
C SER A 68 14.99 -1.64 -12.93
N ASN A 69 13.69 -1.77 -13.25
CA ASN A 69 13.16 -1.58 -14.59
C ASN A 69 12.71 -0.14 -14.89
N LYS A 70 13.00 0.82 -14.00
CA LYS A 70 12.69 2.26 -14.17
C LYS A 70 11.20 2.56 -14.39
N ILE A 71 10.29 1.72 -13.88
CA ILE A 71 8.85 2.00 -13.89
C ILE A 71 8.50 3.09 -12.87
N ILE A 72 9.20 3.06 -11.72
CA ILE A 72 9.17 4.09 -10.70
C ILE A 72 10.60 4.53 -10.37
N ASP A 73 10.74 5.71 -9.76
CA ASP A 73 12.03 6.28 -9.41
C ASP A 73 12.67 5.54 -8.22
N GLY A 74 14.00 5.43 -8.23
CA GLY A 74 14.78 4.82 -7.15
C GLY A 74 14.63 5.51 -5.80
N HIS A 75 14.35 6.83 -5.75
CA HIS A 75 14.11 7.51 -4.47
C HIS A 75 12.88 6.95 -3.74
N MET A 76 11.91 6.38 -4.46
CA MET A 76 10.70 5.78 -3.90
C MET A 76 11.00 4.59 -2.99
N LYS A 77 12.18 3.95 -3.11
CA LYS A 77 12.58 2.87 -2.19
C LYS A 77 12.45 3.30 -0.72
N SER A 78 12.92 4.51 -0.41
CA SER A 78 12.86 5.04 0.95
C SER A 78 11.43 5.25 1.44
N TRP A 79 10.49 5.58 0.54
CA TRP A 79 9.08 5.75 0.85
C TRP A 79 8.41 4.40 1.11
N PHE A 80 8.72 3.37 0.32
CA PHE A 80 8.29 1.99 0.61
C PHE A 80 8.81 1.55 1.98
N ASP A 81 10.11 1.71 2.25
CA ASP A 81 10.73 1.30 3.50
C ASP A 81 10.07 2.04 4.70
N ALA A 82 9.86 3.35 4.59
CA ALA A 82 9.19 4.16 5.62
C ALA A 82 7.73 3.72 5.85
N PHE A 83 6.93 3.59 4.78
CA PHE A 83 5.53 3.19 4.87
C PHE A 83 5.37 1.79 5.49
N TYR A 84 6.10 0.80 4.98
CA TYR A 84 5.98 -0.59 5.43
C TYR A 84 6.52 -0.81 6.85
N SER A 85 7.38 0.07 7.38
CA SER A 85 7.84 -0.02 8.77
C SER A 85 6.68 0.09 9.79
N ILE A 86 5.67 0.89 9.47
CA ILE A 86 4.48 1.11 10.32
C ILE A 86 3.29 0.27 9.83
N ALA A 87 3.07 0.19 8.52
CA ALA A 87 1.91 -0.51 7.96
C ALA A 87 1.93 -2.03 8.23
N ASN A 88 3.11 -2.64 8.38
CA ASN A 88 3.21 -4.05 8.77
C ASN A 88 2.77 -4.28 10.23
N GLU A 89 3.12 -3.38 11.15
CA GLU A 89 2.64 -3.44 12.54
C GLU A 89 1.12 -3.24 12.59
N ALA A 90 0.61 -2.23 11.87
CA ALA A 90 -0.82 -1.97 11.77
C ALA A 90 -1.59 -3.20 11.25
N ALA A 91 -1.10 -3.84 10.17
CA ALA A 91 -1.71 -5.04 9.63
C ALA A 91 -1.71 -6.20 10.64
N HIS A 92 -0.58 -6.43 11.33
CA HIS A 92 -0.50 -7.46 12.35
C HIS A 92 -1.48 -7.23 13.51
N ASN A 93 -1.62 -5.99 13.98
CA ASN A 93 -2.54 -5.65 15.07
C ASN A 93 -4.02 -5.83 14.65
N VAL A 94 -4.37 -5.43 13.44
CA VAL A 94 -5.73 -5.63 12.89
C VAL A 94 -6.03 -7.12 12.72
N ASP A 95 -5.14 -7.86 12.07
CA ASP A 95 -5.36 -9.28 11.76
C ASP A 95 -5.36 -10.16 13.03
N SER A 96 -4.66 -9.75 14.10
CA SER A 96 -4.67 -10.44 15.40
C SER A 96 -5.83 -10.04 16.32
N GLY A 97 -6.68 -9.09 15.90
CA GLY A 97 -7.77 -8.55 16.72
C GLY A 97 -7.31 -7.67 17.89
N ASN A 98 -6.01 -7.37 17.99
CA ASN A 98 -5.41 -6.52 19.01
C ASN A 98 -5.47 -5.05 18.60
N ILE A 99 -6.69 -4.54 18.38
CA ILE A 99 -6.91 -3.11 18.14
C ILE A 99 -6.96 -2.40 19.50
N ILE A 100 -5.82 -2.39 20.20
CA ILE A 100 -5.63 -1.56 21.39
C ILE A 100 -5.01 -0.26 20.86
N ASP A 101 -5.72 0.86 21.00
CA ASP A 101 -5.16 2.19 20.75
C ASP A 101 -4.93 2.92 22.08
N PRO A 102 -3.86 2.58 22.84
CA PRO A 102 -3.70 3.05 24.21
C PRO A 102 -3.19 4.50 24.29
N ARG A 103 -2.86 5.16 23.16
CA ARG A 103 -2.29 6.53 23.12
C ARG A 103 -2.63 7.26 21.80
N PRO A 104 -3.87 7.75 21.62
CA PRO A 104 -4.33 8.30 20.36
C PRO A 104 -3.51 9.52 19.87
N GLU A 105 -3.06 10.40 20.76
CA GLU A 105 -2.49 11.70 20.36
C GLU A 105 -1.08 11.63 19.76
N MET A 106 -0.15 10.86 20.36
CA MET A 106 1.22 10.72 19.82
C MET A 106 1.30 9.75 18.63
N ARG A 107 0.36 8.80 18.50
CA ARG A 107 0.28 7.90 17.34
C ARG A 107 -0.37 8.54 16.12
N ASN A 108 -1.28 9.50 16.30
CA ASN A 108 -1.93 10.18 15.17
C ASN A 108 -0.95 10.90 14.25
N GLY A 109 0.08 11.58 14.78
CA GLY A 109 1.09 12.22 13.93
C GLY A 109 1.85 11.22 13.04
N VAL A 110 2.31 10.11 13.64
CA VAL A 110 3.01 9.03 12.91
C VAL A 110 2.11 8.34 11.89
N PHE A 111 0.86 8.03 12.27
CA PHE A 111 -0.09 7.41 11.35
C PHE A 111 -0.48 8.35 10.22
N ASN A 112 -0.74 9.63 10.48
CA ASN A 112 -1.06 10.60 9.44
C ASN A 112 0.10 10.74 8.44
N THR A 113 1.34 10.90 8.93
CA THR A 113 2.51 10.94 8.02
C THR A 113 2.68 9.62 7.25
N THR A 114 2.43 8.48 7.87
CA THR A 114 2.48 7.18 7.17
C THR A 114 1.39 7.09 6.09
N ILE A 115 0.17 7.55 6.39
CA ILE A 115 -0.94 7.62 5.43
C ILE A 115 -0.58 8.56 4.27
N GLU A 116 0.02 9.72 4.53
CA GLU A 116 0.48 10.63 3.48
C GLU A 116 1.50 9.96 2.54
N ILE A 117 2.50 9.26 3.09
CA ILE A 117 3.46 8.49 2.29
C ILE A 117 2.75 7.41 1.48
N GLY A 118 1.80 6.69 2.11
CA GLY A 118 1.00 5.67 1.44
C GLY A 118 0.18 6.22 0.27
N ASN A 119 -0.44 7.39 0.44
CA ASN A 119 -1.21 8.07 -0.60
C ASN A 119 -0.31 8.49 -1.78
N LEU A 120 0.90 8.99 -1.49
CA LEU A 120 1.87 9.30 -2.53
C LEU A 120 2.31 8.04 -3.29
N LEU A 121 2.53 6.91 -2.58
CA LEU A 121 2.84 5.63 -3.23
C LEU A 121 1.70 5.14 -4.11
N ILE A 122 0.46 5.16 -3.60
CA ILE A 122 -0.74 4.76 -4.37
C ILE A 122 -0.86 5.61 -5.63
N LEU A 123 -0.74 6.94 -5.52
CA LEU A 123 -0.79 7.83 -6.67
C LEU A 123 0.29 7.50 -7.70
N GLN A 124 1.53 7.31 -7.26
CA GLN A 124 2.62 6.98 -8.17
C GLN A 124 2.43 5.64 -8.87
N LEU A 125 1.89 4.63 -8.17
CA LEU A 125 1.67 3.30 -8.71
C LEU A 125 0.45 3.25 -9.64
N ILE A 126 -0.67 3.85 -9.25
CA ILE A 126 -1.91 3.77 -10.04
C ILE A 126 -1.77 4.46 -11.40
N THR A 127 -0.90 5.47 -11.52
CA THR A 127 -0.58 6.10 -12.82
C THR A 127 0.22 5.20 -13.78
N LYS A 128 0.63 3.99 -13.36
CA LYS A 128 1.37 3.02 -14.17
C LYS A 128 0.49 1.88 -14.69
N ILE A 129 -0.79 1.88 -14.34
CA ILE A 129 -1.83 0.95 -14.80
C ILE A 129 -2.69 1.68 -15.82
#